data_AF-A0A6L3X3R2-F1
#
_entry.id   AF-A0A6L3X3R2-F1
#
_cell.length_a   1.000
_cell.length_b   1.000
_cell.length_c   1.000
_cell.angle_alpha   90.00
_cell.angle_beta   90.00
_cell.angle_gamma   90.00
#
_symmetry.space_group_name_H-M   'P 1'
#
loop_
_entity.id
_entity.type
_entity.pdbx_description
1 polymer ?
#
loop_
_entity_poly.entity_id
_entity_poly.type
_entity_poly.pdbx_seq_one_letter_code
_entity_poly.pdbx_strand_id
1 'polypeptide(L)' 'FVNEAKRQVFGRVGIDALAGPSVIFTIADDSADPRILAADMLAQAEHDIHTRVGLATTSRDIAERTLAEVERQLATL' A
#
# COMPACT_ATOMS: atom_id res chain seq x y z
N PHE A 1 12.65 2.96 -18.16
CA PHE A 1 13.82 3.71 -18.69
C PHE A 1 14.32 4.81 -17.76
N VAL A 2 13.47 5.62 -17.11
CA VAL A 2 13.91 6.72 -16.21
C VAL A 2 14.78 6.25 -15.05
N ASN A 3 14.37 5.21 -14.30
CA ASN A 3 15.18 4.65 -13.21
C ASN A 3 16.58 4.21 -13.66
N GLU A 4 16.67 3.58 -14.83
CA GLU A 4 17.95 3.14 -15.39
C GLU A 4 18.82 4.34 -15.82
N ALA A 5 18.22 5.36 -16.43
CA ALA A 5 18.93 6.60 -16.75
C ALA A 5 19.48 7.29 -15.49
N LYS A 6 18.68 7.39 -14.41
CA LYS A 6 19.14 7.91 -13.11
C LYS A 6 20.34 7.10 -12.59
N ARG A 7 20.28 5.77 -12.67
CA ARG A 7 21.37 4.87 -12.25
C ARG A 7 22.66 5.11 -13.03
N GLN A 8 22.57 5.35 -14.34
CA GLN A 8 23.75 5.59 -15.20
C GLN A 8 24.42 6.96 -14.96
N VAL A 9 23.66 7.98 -14.56
CA VAL A 9 24.21 9.34 -14.32
C VAL A 9 24.59 9.62 -12.87
N PHE A 10 24.24 8.71 -11.95
CA PHE A 10 24.64 8.82 -10.54
C PHE A 10 26.17 8.88 -10.39
N GLY A 11 26.64 9.81 -9.56
CA GLY A 11 28.07 10.10 -9.39
C GLY A 11 28.60 11.20 -10.32
N ARG A 12 27.92 11.47 -11.44
CA ARG A 12 28.17 12.67 -12.27
C ARG A 12 27.25 13.82 -11.90
N VAL A 13 26.00 13.51 -11.57
CA VAL A 13 25.02 14.44 -11.02
C VAL A 13 24.34 13.84 -9.80
N GLY A 14 23.78 14.70 -8.94
CA GLY A 14 22.92 14.26 -7.85
C GLY A 14 21.63 13.66 -8.39
N ILE A 15 21.17 12.59 -7.76
CA ILE A 15 19.80 12.06 -7.90
C ILE A 15 19.19 11.96 -6.51
N ASP A 16 17.87 11.91 -6.45
CA ASP A 16 17.08 11.66 -5.25
C ASP A 16 17.22 10.21 -4.78
N ALA A 17 16.62 9.27 -5.52
CA ALA A 17 16.60 7.84 -5.25
C ALA A 17 16.21 7.06 -6.52
N LEU A 18 16.52 5.77 -6.54
CA LEU A 18 15.94 4.85 -7.50
C LEU A 18 14.57 4.41 -6.98
N ALA A 19 13.52 4.56 -7.80
CA ALA A 19 12.18 4.18 -7.38
C ALA A 19 12.08 2.64 -7.26
N GLY A 20 11.59 2.15 -6.12
CA GLY A 20 11.15 0.78 -5.94
C GLY A 20 9.61 0.69 -5.94
N PRO A 21 9.04 -0.52 -5.84
CA PRO A 21 7.61 -0.68 -5.63
C PRO A 21 7.15 0.03 -4.36
N SER A 22 5.96 0.66 -4.41
CA SER A 22 5.37 1.30 -3.24
C SER A 22 4.92 0.27 -2.21
N VAL A 23 4.96 0.65 -0.94
CA VAL A 23 4.49 -0.18 0.18
C VAL A 23 3.73 0.69 1.17
N ILE A 24 2.58 0.20 1.65
CA ILE A 24 1.89 0.72 2.82
C ILE A 24 1.65 -0.40 3.83
N PHE A 25 1.80 -0.08 5.11
CA PHE A 25 1.55 -1.01 6.20
C PHE A 25 0.87 -0.30 7.37
N THR A 26 -0.38 -0.66 7.64
CA THR A 26 -1.22 -0.01 8.63
C THR A 26 -1.20 -0.80 9.93
N ILE A 27 -1.08 -0.11 11.07
CA ILE A 27 -1.19 -0.71 12.40
C ILE A 27 -2.47 -0.17 13.04
N ALA A 28 -3.37 -1.06 13.43
CA ALA A 28 -4.68 -0.68 13.96
C ALA A 28 -5.04 -1.50 15.21
N ASP A 29 -5.72 -0.88 16.17
CA ASP A 29 -6.40 -1.60 17.25
C ASP A 29 -7.85 -1.93 16.85
N ASP A 30 -8.46 -2.83 17.61
CA ASP A 30 -9.57 -2.39 18.45
C ASP A 30 -10.72 -1.55 17.84
N SER A 31 -10.46 -0.24 17.84
CA SER A 31 -11.40 0.84 17.62
C SER A 31 -11.45 1.31 16.17
N ALA A 32 -10.56 0.79 15.31
CA ALA A 32 -10.46 1.20 13.92
C ALA A 32 -11.73 0.85 13.13
N ASP A 33 -12.06 1.69 12.13
CA ASP A 33 -13.16 1.40 11.20
C ASP A 33 -12.65 0.54 10.03
N PRO A 34 -13.12 -0.72 9.88
CA PRO A 34 -12.69 -1.59 8.80
C PRO A 34 -12.93 -1.01 7.40
N ARG A 35 -13.91 -0.11 7.23
CA ARG A 35 -14.20 0.57 5.95
C ARG A 35 -13.10 1.53 5.55
N ILE A 36 -12.56 2.24 6.53
CA ILE A 36 -11.44 3.18 6.30
C ILE A 36 -10.17 2.38 6.03
N LEU A 37 -9.91 1.31 6.80
CA LEU A 37 -8.74 0.46 6.60
C LEU A 37 -8.73 -0.18 5.20
N ALA A 38 -9.86 -0.74 4.76
CA ALA A 38 -9.98 -1.34 3.44
C ALA A 38 -9.80 -0.29 2.33
N ALA A 39 -10.40 0.89 2.47
CA ALA A 39 -10.28 1.96 1.49
C ALA A 39 -8.84 2.46 1.36
N ASP A 40 -8.11 2.64 2.47
CA ASP A 40 -6.71 3.05 2.49
C ASP A 40 -5.80 2.01 1.81
N MET A 41 -6.02 0.72 2.10
CA MET A 41 -5.31 -0.37 1.46
C MET A 41 -5.59 -0.43 -0.04
N LEU A 42 -6.85 -0.32 -0.47
CA LEU A 42 -7.22 -0.35 -1.88
C LEU A 42 -6.70 0.86 -2.66
N ALA A 43 -6.72 2.05 -2.06
CA ALA A 43 -6.19 3.28 -2.66
C ALA A 43 -4.69 3.21 -2.96
N GLN A 44 -3.91 2.42 -2.21
CA GLN A 44 -2.52 2.14 -2.62
C GLN A 44 -2.40 0.97 -3.58
N ALA A 45 -3.20 -0.08 -3.40
CA ALA A 45 -3.16 -1.23 -4.28
C ALA A 45 -3.47 -0.88 -5.75
N GLU A 46 -4.27 0.16 -6.02
CA GLU A 46 -4.59 0.59 -7.39
C GLU A 46 -3.43 1.25 -8.15
N HIS A 47 -2.41 1.74 -7.45
CA HIS A 47 -1.35 2.54 -8.08
C HIS A 47 -0.41 1.72 -8.98
N ASP A 48 -0.06 0.50 -8.59
CA ASP A 48 0.87 -0.37 -9.31
C ASP A 48 0.66 -1.84 -8.91
N ILE A 49 0.77 -2.76 -9.87
CA ILE A 49 0.60 -4.22 -9.64
C ILE A 49 1.65 -4.82 -8.68
N HIS A 50 2.76 -4.13 -8.49
CA HIS A 50 3.82 -4.51 -7.56
C HIS A 50 3.70 -3.83 -6.20
N THR A 51 2.73 -2.92 -6.02
CA THR A 51 2.46 -2.31 -4.72
C THR A 51 2.11 -3.38 -3.70
N ARG A 52 2.65 -3.22 -2.49
CA ARG A 52 2.34 -4.09 -1.35
C ARG A 52 1.55 -3.32 -0.31
N VAL A 53 0.45 -3.89 0.14
CA VAL A 53 -0.40 -3.33 1.18
C VAL A 53 -0.52 -4.33 2.33
N GLY A 54 -0.55 -3.86 3.57
CA GLY A 54 -0.61 -4.73 4.74
C GLY A 54 -1.29 -4.08 5.93
N LEU A 55 -1.86 -4.92 6.79
CA LEU A 55 -2.49 -4.54 8.05
C LEU A 55 -1.94 -5.44 9.17
N ALA A 56 -1.49 -4.83 10.26
CA ALA A 56 -1.26 -5.51 11.54
C ALA A 56 -2.25 -5.00 12.58
N THR A 57 -2.93 -5.94 13.24
CA THR A 57 -3.82 -5.65 14.36
C THR A 57 -3.77 -6.78 15.37
N THR A 58 -3.99 -6.45 16.64
CA THR A 58 -4.19 -7.44 17.72
C THR A 58 -5.64 -7.93 17.79
N SER A 59 -6.56 -7.30 17.06
CA SER A 59 -7.98 -7.67 17.02
C SER A 59 -8.28 -8.53 15.79
N ARG A 60 -8.63 -9.79 16.04
CA ARG A 60 -9.09 -10.71 14.98
C ARG A 60 -10.35 -10.19 14.27
N ASP A 61 -11.27 -9.58 15.01
CA ASP A 61 -12.51 -9.01 14.45
C ASP A 61 -12.20 -7.91 13.43
N ILE A 62 -11.28 -7.00 13.76
CA ILE A 62 -10.85 -5.93 12.84
C ILE A 62 -10.22 -6.52 11.58
N ALA A 63 -9.36 -7.53 11.71
CA ALA A 63 -8.74 -8.17 10.55
C ALA A 63 -9.78 -8.81 9.62
N GLU A 64 -10.70 -9.59 10.17
CA GLU A 64 -11.72 -10.32 9.38
C GLU A 64 -12.73 -9.36 8.73
N ARG A 65 -13.17 -8.33 9.46
CA ARG A 65 -14.08 -7.31 8.92
C ARG A 65 -13.41 -6.44 7.86
N THR A 66 -12.12 -6.15 8.00
CA THR A 66 -11.38 -5.39 6.98
C THR A 66 -11.24 -6.21 5.70
N LEU A 67 -10.95 -7.51 5.79
CA LEU A 67 -10.92 -8.40 4.62
C LEU A 67 -12.27 -8.47 3.89
N ALA A 68 -13.36 -8.61 4.64
CA ALA A 68 -14.71 -8.62 4.05
C ALA A 68 -15.02 -7.31 3.31
N GLU A 69 -14.56 -6.19 3.87
CA GLU A 69 -14.77 -4.87 3.31
C GLU A 69 -13.89 -4.59 2.08
N VAL A 70 -12.67 -5.14 2.05
CA VAL A 70 -11.83 -5.15 0.84
C VAL A 70 -12.56 -5.83 -0.32
N GLU A 71 -13.07 -7.04 -0.12
CA GLU A 71 -13.82 -7.77 -1.16
C GLU A 71 -15.07 -6.99 -1.62
N ARG A 72 -15.79 -6.39 -0.66
CA ARG A 72 -16.99 -5.60 -0.93
C ARG A 72 -16.70 -4.36 -1.77
N GLN A 73 -15.65 -3.60 -1.41
CA GLN A 73 -15.29 -2.37 -2.13
C GLN A 73 -14.70 -2.67 -3.51
N LEU A 74 -13.87 -3.73 -3.61
CA LEU A 74 -13.25 -4.15 -4.86
C LEU A 74 -14.28 -4.51 -5.95
N ALA A 75 -15.45 -5.03 -5.56
CA ALA A 75 -16.54 -5.33 -6.50
C ALA A 75 -17.11 -4.08 -7.21
N THR A 76 -16.81 -2.87 -6.75
CA THR A 76 -17.32 -1.60 -7.28
C THR A 76 -16.23 -0.61 -7.70
N LEU A 77 -14.96 -1.01 -7.62
CA LEU A 77 -13.80 -0.22 -8.04
C LEU A 77 -13.49 -0.38 -9.54
#